data_AF-A0A965QBE3-F1
#
_entry.id   AF-A0A965QBE3-F1
#
_cell.length_a   1.000
_cell.length_b   1.000
_cell.length_c   1.000
_cell.angle_alpha   90.00
_cell.angle_beta   90.00
_cell.angle_gamma   90.00
#
_symmetry.space_group_name_H-M   'P 1'
#
loop_
_entity.id
_entity.type
_entity.pdbx_description
1 polymer ?
#
loop_
_entity_poly.entity_id
_entity_poly.type
_entity_poly.pdbx_seq_one_letter_code
_entity_poly.pdbx_strand_id
1 'polypeptide(L)'
;FESWFEWARTEQPISFRDLLEQPAHSQGYTIGAQLVRPLADSATNLRFRVEATYFEPSPSLRFQPGLLTSYTSRAVPQGFTQDGQMLGAAIGPGSSSQFASLDFIRTRWTAGLFGGRIRYDNGMLFEPTIPGVKREDIMLFMGIRGHLVWRGLRVGAEFQNMVRLNYLYQAYLADERTGTSSGIDFRNRTLSIVLSPAKGF
;
A
#
# COMPACT_ATOMS: atom_id res chain seq x y z
N PHE A 1 -17.71 1.08 -16.15
CA PHE A 1 -16.41 1.70 -15.85
C PHE A 1 -16.67 2.60 -14.68
N GLU A 2 -15.77 2.57 -13.72
CA GLU A 2 -15.86 3.31 -12.47
C GLU A 2 -14.46 3.83 -12.15
N SER A 3 -14.38 5.03 -11.59
CA SER A 3 -13.14 5.64 -11.13
C SER A 3 -13.40 6.41 -9.85
N TRP A 4 -12.41 6.45 -8.97
CA TRP A 4 -12.46 7.18 -7.72
C TRP A 4 -11.17 7.97 -7.52
N PHE A 5 -11.31 9.04 -6.75
CA PHE A 5 -10.21 9.90 -6.33
C PHE A 5 -10.49 10.37 -4.91
N GLU A 6 -9.48 10.30 -4.07
CA GLU A 6 -9.48 10.82 -2.71
C GLU A 6 -8.24 11.69 -2.53
N TRP A 7 -8.39 12.82 -1.87
CA TRP A 7 -7.29 13.74 -1.55
C TRP A 7 -7.42 14.19 -0.10
N ALA A 8 -6.30 14.19 0.60
CA ALA A 8 -6.20 14.55 1.99
C ALA A 8 -4.94 15.40 2.24
N ARG A 9 -4.94 16.14 3.34
CA ARG A 9 -3.76 16.86 3.84
C ARG A 9 -3.57 16.57 5.32
N THR A 10 -2.31 16.43 5.71
CA THR A 10 -1.93 16.21 7.11
C THR A 10 -1.88 17.53 7.88
N GLU A 11 -1.48 18.61 7.20
CA GLU A 11 -1.42 19.96 7.76
C GLU A 11 -2.40 20.89 7.02
N GLN A 12 -3.14 21.67 7.81
CA GLN A 12 -3.99 22.73 7.29
C GLN A 12 -3.12 23.86 6.73
N PRO A 13 -3.39 24.37 5.52
CA PRO A 13 -2.66 25.50 4.98
C PRO A 13 -2.88 26.76 5.85
N ILE A 14 -1.84 27.57 6.00
CA ILE A 14 -1.89 28.78 6.83
C ILE A 14 -2.76 29.85 6.16
N SER A 15 -2.79 29.85 4.83
CA SER A 15 -3.62 30.76 4.03
C SER A 15 -3.97 30.14 2.68
N PHE A 16 -4.92 30.74 1.96
CA PHE A 16 -5.21 30.33 0.58
C PHE A 16 -4.02 30.51 -0.36
N ARG A 17 -3.20 31.55 -0.12
CA ARG A 17 -1.95 31.77 -0.85
C ARG A 17 -0.96 30.64 -0.62
N ASP A 18 -0.78 30.22 0.62
CA ASP A 18 0.07 29.09 1.01
C ASP A 18 -0.39 27.78 0.33
N LEU A 19 -1.70 27.54 0.29
CA LEU A 19 -2.27 26.41 -0.45
C LEU A 19 -1.94 26.44 -1.95
N LEU A 20 -1.96 27.62 -2.58
CA LEU A 20 -1.65 27.76 -4.00
C LEU A 20 -0.15 27.73 -4.31
N GLU A 21 0.69 28.25 -3.42
CA GLU A 21 2.15 28.23 -3.54
C GLU A 21 2.71 26.83 -3.26
N GLN A 22 2.12 26.11 -2.30
CA GLN A 22 2.55 24.77 -1.89
C GLN A 22 1.37 23.78 -1.83
N PRO A 23 0.73 23.47 -2.97
CA PRO A 23 -0.40 22.55 -3.01
C PRO A 23 0.00 21.14 -2.60
N ALA A 24 1.23 20.75 -2.93
CA ALA A 24 1.80 19.44 -2.59
C ALA A 24 2.22 19.31 -1.12
N HIS A 25 2.16 20.39 -0.34
CA HIS A 25 2.57 20.37 1.05
C HIS A 25 1.66 19.49 1.89
N SER A 26 2.25 18.51 2.59
CA SER A 26 1.56 17.56 3.49
C SER A 26 0.41 16.76 2.84
N GLN A 27 0.33 16.76 1.51
CA GLN A 27 -0.77 16.14 0.80
C GLN A 27 -0.63 14.62 0.72
N GLY A 28 -1.75 13.95 0.56
CA GLY A 28 -1.82 12.58 0.09
C GLY A 28 -3.03 12.37 -0.79
N TYR A 29 -2.96 11.39 -1.67
CA TYR A 29 -4.07 11.08 -2.57
C TYR A 29 -4.13 9.61 -2.93
N THR A 30 -5.34 9.16 -3.24
CA THR A 30 -5.62 7.84 -3.80
C THR A 30 -6.37 8.05 -5.09
N ILE A 31 -5.95 7.36 -6.15
CA ILE A 31 -6.68 7.29 -7.41
C ILE A 31 -6.85 5.84 -7.81
N GLY A 32 -8.04 5.48 -8.28
CA GLY A 32 -8.29 4.14 -8.76
C GLY A 32 -9.36 4.08 -9.81
N ALA A 33 -9.36 2.94 -10.52
CA ALA A 33 -10.31 2.68 -11.59
C ALA A 33 -10.64 1.19 -11.66
N GLN A 34 -11.86 0.91 -12.12
CA GLN A 34 -12.39 -0.42 -12.30
C GLN A 34 -13.15 -0.55 -13.62
N LEU A 35 -12.85 -1.63 -14.33
CA LEU A 35 -13.55 -2.04 -15.54
C LEU A 35 -14.18 -3.40 -15.32
N VAL A 36 -15.48 -3.53 -15.58
CA VAL A 36 -16.20 -4.81 -15.59
C VAL A 36 -16.78 -5.02 -16.98
N ARG A 37 -16.52 -6.19 -17.57
CA ARG A 37 -17.00 -6.59 -18.89
C ARG A 37 -17.45 -8.05 -18.89
N PRO A 38 -18.58 -8.41 -19.51
CA PRO A 38 -18.90 -9.80 -19.76
C PRO A 38 -17.88 -10.40 -20.73
N LEU A 39 -17.52 -11.66 -20.52
CA LEU A 39 -16.78 -12.47 -21.49
C LEU A 39 -17.73 -13.03 -22.55
N ALA A 40 -17.18 -13.70 -23.57
CA ALA A 40 -17.97 -14.30 -24.65
C ALA A 40 -19.06 -15.26 -24.15
N ASP A 41 -18.79 -15.95 -23.03
CA ASP A 41 -19.82 -16.61 -22.24
C ASP A 41 -20.45 -15.58 -21.30
N SER A 42 -21.72 -15.22 -21.53
CA SER A 42 -22.49 -14.22 -20.79
C SER A 42 -22.62 -14.51 -19.30
N ALA A 43 -22.28 -15.73 -18.85
CA ALA A 43 -22.27 -16.12 -17.46
C ALA A 43 -21.02 -15.66 -16.67
N THR A 44 -19.99 -15.11 -17.34
CA THR A 44 -18.74 -14.69 -16.69
C THR A 44 -18.45 -13.21 -16.92
N ASN A 45 -18.19 -12.49 -15.84
CA ASN A 45 -17.68 -11.13 -15.89
C ASN A 45 -16.18 -11.11 -15.60
N LEU A 46 -15.42 -10.39 -16.42
CA LEU A 46 -14.04 -10.02 -16.18
C LEU A 46 -14.02 -8.65 -15.47
N ARG A 47 -13.32 -8.57 -14.35
CA ARG A 47 -13.07 -7.33 -13.61
C ARG A 47 -11.58 -7.02 -13.59
N PHE A 48 -11.20 -5.87 -14.11
CA PHE A 48 -9.87 -5.29 -13.94
C PHE A 48 -9.94 -4.10 -12.99
N ARG A 49 -9.00 -4.04 -12.03
CA ARG A 49 -8.90 -2.94 -11.06
C ARG A 49 -7.46 -2.47 -10.96
N VAL A 50 -7.28 -1.16 -10.87
CA VAL A 50 -6.02 -0.52 -10.54
C VAL A 50 -6.25 0.54 -9.47
N GLU A 51 -5.28 0.70 -8.57
CA GLU A 51 -5.28 1.75 -7.56
C GLU A 51 -3.84 2.20 -7.29
N ALA A 52 -3.66 3.49 -7.09
CA ALA A 52 -2.40 4.09 -6.67
C ALA A 52 -2.67 5.05 -5.52
N THR A 53 -1.91 4.88 -4.45
CA THR A 53 -1.98 5.71 -3.23
C THR A 53 -0.63 6.37 -3.01
N TYR A 54 -0.61 7.66 -2.69
CA TYR A 54 0.60 8.43 -2.46
C TYR A 54 0.46 9.27 -1.18
N PHE A 55 1.27 8.95 -0.17
CA PHE A 55 1.40 9.68 1.10
C PHE A 55 2.85 10.05 1.39
N GLU A 56 3.73 9.99 0.39
CA GLU A 56 5.12 10.35 0.59
C GLU A 56 5.26 11.86 0.80
N PRO A 57 6.22 12.28 1.64
CA PRO A 57 6.45 13.68 1.86
C PRO A 57 6.91 14.36 0.56
N SER A 58 6.43 15.59 0.39
CA SER A 58 6.82 16.40 -0.75
C SER A 58 8.33 16.75 -0.67
N PRO A 59 8.99 17.06 -1.80
CA PRO A 59 10.38 17.52 -1.82
C PRO A 59 10.64 18.76 -0.94
N SER A 60 9.61 19.53 -0.56
CA SER A 60 9.74 20.65 0.40
C SER A 60 10.28 20.20 1.76
N LEU A 61 10.09 18.93 2.14
CA LEU A 61 10.67 18.32 3.35
C LEU A 61 12.19 18.54 3.43
N ARG A 62 12.90 18.59 2.30
CA ARG A 62 14.35 18.83 2.26
C ARG A 62 14.75 20.23 2.74
N PHE A 63 13.85 21.20 2.66
CA PHE A 63 14.12 22.61 2.97
C PHE A 63 13.44 23.07 4.27
N GLN A 64 12.59 22.24 4.86
CA GLN A 64 11.86 22.54 6.10
C GLN A 64 11.93 21.33 7.05
N PRO A 65 13.04 21.18 7.81
CA PRO A 65 13.16 20.14 8.82
C PRO A 65 12.03 20.25 9.87
N GLY A 66 11.36 19.14 10.20
CA GLY A 66 10.27 19.10 11.18
C GLY A 66 8.84 19.08 10.61
N LEU A 67 8.69 18.88 9.30
CA LEU A 67 7.40 18.61 8.69
C LEU A 67 6.88 17.22 9.02
N LEU A 68 5.60 17.14 9.33
CA LEU A 68 4.94 15.87 9.61
C LEU A 68 4.74 15.09 8.30
N THR A 69 5.15 13.82 8.30
CA THR A 69 4.71 12.87 7.27
C THR A 69 3.25 12.49 7.52
N SER A 70 2.54 12.02 6.49
CA SER A 70 1.14 11.61 6.65
C SER A 70 0.97 10.60 7.77
N TYR A 71 -0.14 10.68 8.50
CA TYR A 71 -0.47 9.83 9.65
C TYR A 71 0.45 9.98 10.88
N THR A 72 1.32 10.99 10.93
CA THR A 72 2.10 11.35 12.13
C THR A 72 1.52 12.57 12.86
N SER A 73 1.92 12.78 14.11
CA SER A 73 1.45 13.91 14.93
C SER A 73 2.55 14.43 15.86
N ARG A 74 2.56 15.75 16.09
CA ARG A 74 3.44 16.39 17.09
C ARG A 74 2.95 16.18 18.52
N ALA A 75 1.64 16.06 18.71
CA ALA A 75 1.00 15.99 20.03
C ALA A 75 0.74 14.55 20.48
N VAL A 76 0.54 13.64 19.53
CA VAL A 76 0.20 12.23 19.78
C VAL A 76 1.32 11.36 19.22
N PRO A 77 2.25 10.87 20.05
CA PRO A 77 3.40 10.08 19.59
C PRO A 77 3.02 8.83 18.79
N GLN A 78 1.84 8.26 19.04
CA GLN A 78 1.31 7.08 18.36
C GLN A 78 0.81 7.37 16.94
N GLY A 79 0.72 8.64 16.54
CA GLY A 79 0.20 9.04 15.24
C GLY A 79 -1.28 8.67 15.06
N PHE A 80 -1.69 8.48 13.80
CA PHE A 80 -3.07 8.20 13.43
C PHE A 80 -3.40 6.70 13.53
N THR A 81 -3.29 6.15 14.74
CA THR A 81 -3.47 4.72 15.02
C THR A 81 -4.39 4.48 16.22
N GLN A 82 -4.96 3.28 16.29
CA GLN A 82 -5.68 2.76 17.45
C GLN A 82 -5.24 1.32 17.72
N ASP A 83 -4.76 1.03 18.92
CA ASP A 83 -4.16 -0.25 19.32
C ASP A 83 -3.07 -0.76 18.35
N GLY A 84 -2.29 0.18 17.79
CA GLY A 84 -1.23 -0.11 16.82
C GLY A 84 -1.73 -0.38 15.39
N GLN A 85 -3.04 -0.30 15.15
CA GLN A 85 -3.63 -0.40 13.82
C GLN A 85 -3.81 0.97 13.20
N MET A 86 -3.49 1.09 11.91
CA MET A 86 -3.64 2.33 11.16
C MET A 86 -5.12 2.65 10.96
N LEU A 87 -5.55 3.87 11.31
CA LEU A 87 -6.94 4.32 11.12
C LEU A 87 -7.21 4.85 9.69
N GLY A 88 -6.16 5.00 8.89
CA GLY A 88 -6.23 5.42 7.48
C GLY A 88 -5.76 4.33 6.53
N ALA A 89 -4.97 4.71 5.53
CA ALA A 89 -4.46 3.77 4.55
C ALA A 89 -3.50 2.74 5.18
N ALA A 90 -3.74 1.46 4.90
CA ALA A 90 -2.99 0.34 5.46
C ALA A 90 -1.48 0.32 5.09
N ILE A 91 -1.05 1.19 4.17
CA ILE A 91 0.36 1.30 3.76
C ILE A 91 1.23 2.10 4.75
N GLY A 92 0.59 2.78 5.71
CA GLY A 92 1.27 3.49 6.77
C GLY A 92 1.76 4.90 6.40
N PRO A 93 2.46 5.57 7.33
CA PRO A 93 2.91 6.95 7.19
C PRO A 93 3.95 7.08 6.08
N GLY A 94 3.96 8.20 5.35
CA GLY A 94 5.03 8.50 4.39
C GLY A 94 5.15 7.54 3.20
N SER A 95 4.18 6.63 3.00
CA SER A 95 4.29 5.52 2.06
C SER A 95 3.59 5.80 0.72
N SER A 96 3.91 5.03 -0.30
CA SER A 96 3.08 4.94 -1.52
C SER A 96 2.82 3.50 -1.91
N SER A 97 1.73 3.28 -2.64
CA SER A 97 1.37 1.96 -3.15
C SER A 97 0.82 2.01 -4.57
N GLN A 98 1.01 0.90 -5.27
CA GLN A 98 0.35 0.60 -6.54
C GLN A 98 -0.21 -0.81 -6.44
N PHE A 99 -1.46 -0.97 -6.82
CA PHE A 99 -2.18 -2.23 -6.76
C PHE A 99 -2.90 -2.47 -8.09
N ALA A 100 -2.88 -3.70 -8.56
CA ALA A 100 -3.70 -4.14 -9.68
C ALA A 100 -4.27 -5.53 -9.42
N SER A 101 -5.47 -5.78 -9.97
CA SER A 101 -6.07 -7.11 -9.95
C SER A 101 -6.88 -7.40 -11.19
N LEU A 102 -6.96 -8.69 -11.54
CA LEU A 102 -7.81 -9.23 -12.57
C LEU A 102 -8.63 -10.38 -11.96
N ASP A 103 -9.96 -10.28 -12.01
CA ASP A 103 -10.88 -11.26 -11.45
C ASP A 103 -11.89 -11.75 -12.48
N PHE A 104 -12.12 -13.06 -12.53
CA PHE A 104 -13.22 -13.72 -13.20
C PHE A 104 -14.34 -13.94 -12.18
N ILE A 105 -15.54 -13.48 -12.50
CA ILE A 105 -16.69 -13.46 -11.59
C ILE A 105 -17.86 -14.19 -12.24
N ARG A 106 -18.32 -15.26 -11.59
CA ARG A 106 -19.58 -15.97 -11.89
C ARG A 106 -20.48 -15.96 -10.66
N THR A 107 -21.72 -16.42 -10.83
CA THR A 107 -22.71 -16.53 -9.74
C THR A 107 -22.25 -17.40 -8.57
N ARG A 108 -21.52 -18.50 -8.84
CA ARG A 108 -21.12 -19.47 -7.82
C ARG A 108 -19.64 -19.45 -7.48
N TRP A 109 -18.82 -18.80 -8.28
CA TRP A 109 -17.39 -18.77 -8.03
C TRP A 109 -16.75 -17.49 -8.55
N THR A 110 -15.63 -17.13 -7.93
CA THR A 110 -14.73 -16.10 -8.42
C THR A 110 -13.31 -16.63 -8.39
N ALA A 111 -12.49 -16.27 -9.35
CA ALA A 111 -11.06 -16.55 -9.33
C ALA A 111 -10.32 -15.32 -9.84
N GLY A 112 -9.22 -14.96 -9.20
CA GLY A 112 -8.49 -13.76 -9.56
C GLY A 112 -7.02 -13.83 -9.20
N LEU A 113 -6.28 -12.94 -9.83
CA LEU A 113 -4.87 -12.67 -9.55
C LEU A 113 -4.74 -11.20 -9.19
N PHE A 114 -3.79 -10.91 -8.32
CA PHE A 114 -3.52 -9.56 -7.88
C PHE A 114 -2.04 -9.40 -7.58
N GLY A 115 -1.62 -8.15 -7.50
CA GLY A 115 -0.28 -7.82 -7.05
C GLY A 115 -0.10 -6.32 -6.95
N GLY A 116 1.06 -5.95 -6.44
CA GLY A 116 1.36 -4.56 -6.22
C GLY A 116 2.74 -4.33 -5.64
N ARG A 117 3.00 -3.04 -5.42
CA ARG A 117 4.19 -2.51 -4.77
C ARG A 117 3.75 -1.61 -3.63
N ILE A 118 4.47 -1.66 -2.52
CA ILE A 118 4.44 -0.64 -1.47
C ILE A 118 5.86 -0.12 -1.31
N ARG A 119 6.04 1.20 -1.30
CA ARG A 119 7.26 1.86 -0.84
C ARG A 119 6.95 2.44 0.54
N TYR A 120 7.66 1.96 1.55
CA TYR A 120 7.42 2.37 2.93
C TYR A 120 8.16 3.65 3.26
N ASP A 121 7.47 4.57 3.95
CA ASP A 121 7.98 5.80 4.58
C ASP A 121 9.23 6.40 3.88
N ASN A 122 9.02 6.89 2.66
CA ASN A 122 10.10 7.38 1.80
C ASN A 122 10.75 8.66 2.35
N GLY A 123 10.11 9.32 3.33
CA GLY A 123 10.66 10.46 4.05
C GLY A 123 11.94 10.15 4.81
N MET A 124 12.08 8.91 5.29
CA MET A 124 13.24 8.46 6.05
C MET A 124 14.56 8.60 5.28
N LEU A 125 14.54 8.60 3.94
CA LEU A 125 15.74 8.83 3.12
C LEU A 125 16.39 10.19 3.39
N PHE A 126 15.61 11.19 3.79
CA PHE A 126 16.08 12.55 4.06
C PHE A 126 16.33 12.83 5.55
N GLU A 127 15.95 11.89 6.42
CA GLU A 127 16.05 12.06 7.87
C GLU A 127 17.50 11.86 8.37
N PRO A 128 18.11 12.85 9.04
CA PRO A 128 19.50 12.74 9.51
C PRO A 128 19.70 11.71 10.63
N THR A 129 18.62 11.26 11.28
CA THR A 129 18.66 10.33 12.41
C THR A 129 19.23 8.95 12.06
N ILE A 130 19.13 8.51 10.81
CA ILE A 130 19.75 7.26 10.34
C ILE A 130 21.05 7.59 9.57
N PRO A 131 22.24 7.38 10.17
CA PRO A 131 23.51 7.64 9.51
C PRO A 131 23.79 6.62 8.39
N GLY A 132 24.30 7.10 7.25
CA GLY A 132 24.77 6.27 6.13
C GLY A 132 23.98 6.46 4.83
N VAL A 133 24.42 5.75 3.78
CA VAL A 133 23.68 5.68 2.51
C VAL A 133 22.41 4.86 2.75
N LYS A 134 21.26 5.37 2.31
CA LYS A 134 19.96 4.74 2.47
C LYS A 134 19.38 4.33 1.11
N ARG A 135 18.61 3.24 1.09
CA ARG A 135 17.83 2.80 -0.08
C ARG A 135 16.36 2.74 0.26
N GLU A 136 15.50 2.77 -0.76
CA GLU A 136 14.06 2.65 -0.57
C GLU A 136 13.69 1.27 0.01
N ASP A 137 12.89 1.26 1.07
CA ASP A 137 12.23 0.05 1.59
C ASP A 137 11.02 -0.26 0.70
N ILE A 138 11.12 -1.34 -0.07
CA ILE A 138 10.15 -1.69 -1.09
C ILE A 138 9.64 -3.10 -0.83
N MET A 139 8.32 -3.23 -0.78
CA MET A 139 7.64 -4.51 -0.77
C MET A 139 6.94 -4.76 -2.10
N LEU A 140 7.20 -5.93 -2.67
CA LEU A 140 6.49 -6.45 -3.82
C LEU A 140 5.64 -7.63 -3.36
N PHE A 141 4.40 -7.69 -3.81
CA PHE A 141 3.51 -8.80 -3.50
C PHE A 141 2.69 -9.18 -4.72
N MET A 142 2.35 -10.47 -4.78
CA MET A 142 1.45 -11.00 -5.77
C MET A 142 0.74 -12.24 -5.23
N GLY A 143 -0.46 -12.50 -5.72
CA GLY A 143 -1.25 -13.61 -5.23
C GLY A 143 -2.35 -14.04 -6.16
N ILE A 144 -2.93 -15.17 -5.80
CA ILE A 144 -4.16 -15.70 -6.38
C ILE A 144 -5.22 -15.78 -5.30
N ARG A 145 -6.46 -15.53 -5.68
CA ARG A 145 -7.61 -15.62 -4.78
C ARG A 145 -8.77 -16.30 -5.48
N GLY A 146 -9.59 -17.00 -4.71
CA GLY A 146 -10.78 -17.64 -5.22
C GLY A 146 -11.86 -17.78 -4.16
N HIS A 147 -13.11 -17.75 -4.60
CA HIS A 147 -14.27 -18.04 -3.78
C HIS A 147 -15.17 -19.04 -4.50
N LEU A 148 -15.77 -19.95 -3.76
CA LEU A 148 -16.72 -20.95 -4.26
C LEU A 148 -17.90 -21.07 -3.31
N VAL A 149 -19.11 -21.08 -3.88
CA VAL A 149 -20.34 -21.46 -3.18
C VAL A 149 -20.62 -22.93 -3.49
N TRP A 150 -20.55 -23.78 -2.48
CA TRP A 150 -20.85 -25.21 -2.58
C TRP A 150 -21.84 -25.64 -1.50
N ARG A 151 -23.01 -26.14 -1.92
CA ARG A 151 -24.05 -26.70 -1.02
C ARG A 151 -24.43 -25.82 0.19
N GLY A 152 -24.48 -24.51 -0.01
CA GLY A 152 -24.80 -23.57 1.07
C GLY A 152 -23.62 -23.16 1.95
N LEU A 153 -22.39 -23.56 1.60
CA LEU A 153 -21.13 -23.09 2.19
C LEU A 153 -20.41 -22.17 1.21
N ARG A 154 -19.85 -21.08 1.71
CA ARG A 154 -18.88 -20.23 1.01
C ARG A 154 -17.47 -20.60 1.47
N VAL A 155 -16.62 -20.94 0.53
CA VAL A 155 -15.20 -21.21 0.73
C VAL A 155 -14.41 -20.15 0.00
N GLY A 156 -13.58 -19.41 0.72
CA GLY A 156 -12.60 -18.48 0.18
C GLY A 156 -11.19 -19.00 0.42
N ALA A 157 -10.32 -18.87 -0.57
CA ALA A 157 -8.90 -19.15 -0.41
C ALA A 157 -8.07 -18.06 -1.10
N GLU A 158 -7.02 -17.63 -0.44
CA GLU A 158 -6.05 -16.68 -0.99
C GLU A 158 -4.63 -17.18 -0.70
N PHE A 159 -3.79 -17.17 -1.72
CA PHE A 159 -2.37 -17.45 -1.60
C PHE A 159 -1.58 -16.25 -2.09
N GLN A 160 -0.71 -15.72 -1.22
CA GLN A 160 0.09 -14.53 -1.49
C GLN A 160 1.58 -14.83 -1.28
N ASN A 161 2.40 -14.36 -2.21
CA ASN A 161 3.85 -14.27 -2.07
C ASN A 161 4.24 -12.80 -1.92
N MET A 162 5.17 -12.54 -1.02
CA MET A 162 5.65 -11.21 -0.71
C MET A 162 7.15 -11.23 -0.51
N VAL A 163 7.82 -10.21 -1.05
CA VAL A 163 9.22 -9.91 -0.76
C VAL A 163 9.34 -8.45 -0.36
N ARG A 164 10.04 -8.18 0.74
CA ARG A 164 10.39 -6.83 1.20
C ARG A 164 11.90 -6.67 1.14
N LEU A 165 12.33 -5.69 0.36
CA LEU A 165 13.72 -5.41 0.03
C LEU A 165 14.20 -4.17 0.78
N ASN A 166 15.46 -4.18 1.19
CA ASN A 166 16.10 -3.07 1.92
C ASN A 166 15.29 -2.69 3.17
N TYR A 167 14.87 -3.68 3.97
CA TYR A 167 14.10 -3.41 5.18
C TYR A 167 14.79 -2.37 6.06
N LEU A 168 14.05 -1.38 6.54
CA LEU A 168 14.59 -0.24 7.30
C LEU A 168 15.68 0.53 6.54
N TYR A 169 15.49 0.70 5.23
CA TYR A 169 16.27 1.57 4.36
C TYR A 169 17.74 1.20 4.19
N GLN A 170 18.07 -0.07 4.45
CA GLN A 170 19.45 -0.55 4.41
C GLN A 170 20.08 -0.39 3.02
N ALA A 171 21.28 0.17 2.96
CA ALA A 171 22.15 0.05 1.79
C ALA A 171 23.19 -1.03 2.04
N TYR A 172 23.28 -1.99 1.12
CA TYR A 172 24.32 -3.02 1.07
C TYR A 172 25.66 -2.41 0.65
N LEU A 173 26.23 -1.55 1.49
CA LEU A 173 27.62 -1.13 1.35
C LEU A 173 28.49 -2.30 1.82
N ALA A 174 29.47 -2.69 0.99
CA ALA A 174 30.44 -3.70 1.41
C ALA A 174 31.27 -3.12 2.56
N ASP A 175 31.44 -3.89 3.63
CA ASP A 175 32.46 -3.56 4.62
C ASP A 175 33.84 -3.67 3.95
N GLU A 176 34.58 -2.57 3.92
CA GLU A 176 35.88 -2.48 3.26
C GLU A 176 36.92 -3.44 3.85
N ARG A 177 36.73 -3.92 5.09
CA ARG A 177 37.63 -4.86 5.76
C ARG A 177 37.31 -6.33 5.48
N THR A 178 36.04 -6.67 5.37
CA THR A 178 35.59 -8.07 5.24
C THR A 178 35.12 -8.42 3.83
N GLY A 179 34.86 -7.42 2.99
CA GLY A 179 34.32 -7.58 1.64
C GLY A 179 32.89 -8.12 1.61
N THR A 180 32.26 -8.30 2.77
CA THR A 180 30.90 -8.83 2.87
C THR A 180 29.88 -7.70 2.94
N SER A 181 28.79 -7.83 2.20
CA SER A 181 27.58 -7.03 2.39
C SER A 181 26.48 -7.94 2.95
N SER A 182 25.98 -7.60 4.14
CA SER A 182 24.86 -8.30 4.77
C SER A 182 23.74 -7.33 5.06
N GLY A 183 22.51 -7.68 4.68
CA GLY A 183 21.31 -6.94 5.03
C GLY A 183 20.12 -7.91 5.10
N ILE A 184 18.96 -7.37 5.47
CA ILE A 184 17.79 -8.16 5.81
C ILE A 184 16.69 -7.91 4.78
N ASP A 185 16.40 -8.92 3.98
CA ASP A 185 15.19 -8.97 3.15
C ASP A 185 14.20 -9.97 3.76
N PHE A 186 12.91 -9.62 3.74
CA PHE A 186 11.85 -10.52 4.20
C PHE A 186 11.18 -11.19 3.02
N ARG A 187 10.89 -12.48 3.17
CA ARG A 187 10.10 -13.25 2.22
C ARG A 187 9.02 -14.00 2.96
N ASN A 188 7.77 -13.66 2.66
CA ASN A 188 6.61 -14.28 3.28
C ASN A 188 5.73 -14.95 2.23
N ARG A 189 5.19 -16.10 2.60
CA ARG A 189 4.16 -16.82 1.85
C ARG A 189 2.99 -17.04 2.78
N THR A 190 1.83 -16.54 2.38
CA THR A 190 0.62 -16.60 3.21
C THR A 190 -0.44 -17.39 2.47
N LEU A 191 -1.05 -18.35 3.16
CA LEU A 191 -2.28 -19.02 2.75
C LEU A 191 -3.38 -18.63 3.73
N SER A 192 -4.44 -18.03 3.22
CA SER A 192 -5.65 -17.70 3.99
C SER A 192 -6.81 -18.53 3.47
N ILE A 193 -7.58 -19.13 4.38
CA ILE A 193 -8.78 -19.91 4.07
C ILE A 193 -9.91 -19.39 4.95
N VAL A 194 -11.03 -19.05 4.33
CA VAL A 194 -12.22 -18.53 5.01
C VAL A 194 -13.42 -19.41 4.68
N LEU A 195 -14.14 -19.85 5.71
CA LEU A 195 -15.35 -20.64 5.60
C LEU A 195 -16.51 -19.86 6.21
N SER A 196 -17.63 -19.75 5.49
CA SER A 196 -18.83 -19.09 6.00
C SER A 196 -20.12 -19.69 5.44
N PRO A 197 -21.25 -19.64 6.16
CA PRO A 197 -22.55 -20.00 5.59
C PRO A 197 -22.92 -19.12 4.39
N ALA A 198 -23.54 -19.70 3.36
CA ALA A 198 -23.95 -18.98 2.16
C ALA A 198 -25.29 -18.24 2.33
N LYS A 199 -26.10 -18.61 3.32
CA LYS A 199 -27.26 -17.84 3.76
C LYS A 199 -26.89 -17.10 5.04
N GLY A 200 -27.06 -15.78 5.06
CA GLY A 200 -27.04 -15.02 6.30
C GLY A 200 -28.22 -15.45 7.18
N PHE A 201 -28.08 -15.28 8.50
CA PHE A 201 -29.21 -15.39 9.43
C PHE A 201 -30.32 -14.41 9.06
#